data_AF-A0A017T5A2-F1
#
_entry.id   AF-A0A017T5A2-F1
#
_cell.length_a   1.000
_cell.length_b   1.000
_cell.length_c   1.000
_cell.angle_alpha   90.00
_cell.angle_beta   90.00
_cell.angle_gamma   90.00
#
_symmetry.space_group_name_H-M   'P 1'
#
loop_
_entity.id
_entity.type
_entity.pdbx_description
1 polymer ?
#
loop_
_entity_poly.entity_id
_entity_poly.type
_entity_poly.pdbx_seq_one_letter_code
_entity_poly.pdbx_strand_id
1 'polypeptide(L)'
;MHIDARGVLLKYVDGADLSKVLKLRNHHDRAMNNIMVLTEAQIELAGLNEGDVERLRARITEYRTVLMFLAAAQQMTDNLQQTVYVLGHDIAAAIGEITAQARRRAKVSPDRGEILNALNQVIDYQLAPAKKGKLTRKAKKEAAEGSGKPETPAPSGDEPGKSGAAAPKQAGVRKAAAHWEDEGPVSVAG
;
A
#
# COMPACT_ATOMS: atom_id res chain seq x y z
N MET A 1 -9.29 -18.11 5.25
CA MET A 1 -8.10 -18.02 6.13
C MET A 1 -8.59 -17.86 7.55
N HIS A 2 -8.25 -18.77 8.45
CA HIS A 2 -8.65 -18.70 9.86
C HIS A 2 -7.38 -18.42 10.69
N ILE A 3 -7.36 -17.28 11.39
CA ILE A 3 -6.28 -16.92 12.30
C ILE A 3 -6.83 -17.13 13.71
N ASP A 4 -6.34 -18.14 14.43
CA ASP A 4 -6.66 -18.31 15.85
C ASP A 4 -5.64 -17.60 16.72
N ALA A 5 -6.03 -16.44 17.28
CA ALA A 5 -5.19 -15.62 18.14
C ALA A 5 -5.56 -15.73 19.63
N ARG A 6 -6.35 -16.74 20.06
CA ARG A 6 -6.85 -16.84 21.45
C ARG A 6 -5.74 -16.90 22.51
N GLY A 7 -4.53 -17.31 22.14
CA GLY A 7 -3.37 -17.36 23.05
C GLY A 7 -2.50 -16.08 23.08
N VAL A 8 -2.83 -15.06 22.28
CA VAL A 8 -2.00 -13.85 22.16
C VAL A 8 -2.55 -12.74 23.06
N LEU A 9 -1.74 -12.32 24.04
CA LEU A 9 -2.05 -11.17 24.88
C LEU A 9 -1.66 -9.88 24.16
N LEU A 10 -2.67 -9.12 23.71
CA LEU A 10 -2.46 -7.80 23.12
C LEU A 10 -2.13 -6.79 24.23
N LYS A 11 -1.02 -6.09 24.06
CA LYS A 11 -0.58 -5.02 24.96
C LYS A 11 -0.72 -3.69 24.21
N TYR A 12 -1.37 -2.72 24.85
CA TYR A 12 -1.51 -1.37 24.30
C TYR A 12 -0.45 -0.45 24.94
N VAL A 13 0.20 0.34 24.09
CA VAL A 13 1.14 1.38 24.49
C VAL A 13 0.71 2.64 23.75
N ASP A 14 0.55 3.74 24.47
CA ASP A 14 0.24 5.02 23.84
C ASP A 14 1.40 5.47 22.93
N GLY A 15 1.09 6.13 21.83
CA GLY A 15 2.07 6.58 20.84
C GLY A 15 3.13 7.51 21.44
N ALA A 16 2.76 8.31 22.44
CA ALA A 16 3.68 9.18 23.18
C ALA A 16 4.77 8.41 23.97
N ASP A 17 4.50 7.15 24.32
CA ASP A 17 5.41 6.32 25.12
C ASP A 17 6.13 5.24 24.30
N LEU A 18 5.78 5.07 23.01
CA LEU A 18 6.35 4.04 22.15
C LEU A 18 7.90 4.06 22.11
N SER A 19 8.48 5.25 22.01
CA SER A 19 9.93 5.46 21.99
C SER A 19 10.63 5.10 23.30
N LYS A 20 9.90 5.15 24.42
CA LYS A 20 10.42 4.80 25.75
C LYS A 20 10.38 3.28 25.98
N VAL A 21 9.46 2.59 25.31
CA VAL A 21 9.22 1.14 25.46
C VAL A 21 10.15 0.32 24.57
N LEU A 22 10.41 0.75 23.34
CA LEU A 22 11.26 0.00 22.41
C LEU A 22 12.75 0.21 22.71
N LYS A 23 13.34 -0.70 23.49
CA LYS A 23 14.78 -0.67 23.84
C LYS A 23 15.61 -1.76 23.17
N LEU A 24 15.03 -2.53 22.25
CA LEU A 24 15.77 -3.54 21.50
C LEU A 24 16.74 -2.88 20.54
N ARG A 25 18.00 -3.32 20.56
CA ARG A 25 19.06 -2.82 19.68
C ARG A 25 19.05 -3.57 18.35
N ASN A 26 19.86 -3.09 17.41
CA ASN A 26 20.15 -3.80 16.17
C ASN A 26 20.70 -5.19 16.47
N HIS A 27 20.41 -6.15 15.59
CA HIS A 27 20.83 -7.56 15.69
C HIS A 27 20.31 -8.30 16.95
N HIS A 28 19.23 -7.84 17.57
CA HIS A 28 18.61 -8.52 18.71
C HIS A 28 18.19 -9.96 18.38
N ASP A 29 17.76 -10.25 17.15
CA ASP A 29 17.37 -11.60 16.74
C ASP A 29 18.50 -12.62 16.89
N ARG A 30 19.74 -12.23 16.56
CA ARG A 30 20.93 -13.08 16.73
C ARG A 30 21.21 -13.32 18.21
N ALA A 31 21.09 -12.29 19.04
CA ALA A 31 21.26 -12.43 20.48
C ALA A 31 20.18 -13.35 21.09
N MET A 32 18.92 -13.18 20.69
CA MET A 32 17.81 -14.04 21.11
C MET A 32 18.04 -15.50 20.67
N ASN A 33 18.48 -15.73 19.44
CA ASN A 33 18.81 -17.08 18.95
C ASN A 33 19.89 -17.74 19.79
N ASN A 34 20.98 -17.03 20.10
CA ASN A 34 22.05 -17.55 20.94
C ASN A 34 21.52 -17.99 22.32
N ILE A 35 20.64 -17.19 22.95
CA ILE A 35 20.03 -17.52 24.25
C ILE A 35 19.14 -18.76 24.16
N MET A 36 18.40 -18.91 23.06
CA MET A 36 17.52 -20.07 22.83
C MET A 36 18.30 -21.39 22.69
N VAL A 37 19.56 -21.35 22.24
CA VAL A 37 20.38 -22.55 21.99
C VAL A 37 21.41 -22.86 23.09
N LEU A 38 21.52 -22.02 24.12
CA LEU A 38 22.43 -22.28 25.25
C LEU A 38 22.11 -23.63 25.92
N THR A 39 23.13 -24.46 26.16
CA THR A 39 22.97 -25.70 26.93
C THR A 39 23.05 -25.43 28.43
N GLU A 40 22.53 -26.33 29.26
CA GLU A 40 22.65 -26.24 30.73
C GLU A 40 24.10 -26.10 31.18
N ALA A 41 25.02 -26.89 30.61
CA ALA A 41 26.45 -26.79 30.90
C ALA A 41 27.05 -25.42 30.53
N GLN A 42 26.58 -24.79 29.43
CA GLN A 42 27.02 -23.45 29.04
C GLN A 42 26.45 -22.37 29.98
N ILE A 43 25.22 -22.55 30.47
CA ILE A 43 24.57 -21.66 31.44
C ILE A 43 25.35 -21.71 32.76
N GLU A 44 25.65 -22.91 33.25
CA GLU A 44 26.42 -23.12 34.49
C GLU A 44 27.84 -22.55 34.36
N LEU A 45 28.55 -22.87 33.27
CA LEU A 45 29.90 -22.36 33.01
C LEU A 45 29.96 -20.82 32.95
N ALA A 46 28.92 -20.20 32.40
CA ALA A 46 28.79 -18.75 32.32
C ALA A 46 28.31 -18.10 33.63
N GLY A 47 27.96 -18.89 34.65
CA GLY A 47 27.44 -18.39 35.93
C GLY A 47 26.08 -17.70 35.81
N LEU A 48 25.25 -18.09 34.84
CA LEU A 48 23.93 -17.53 34.61
C LEU A 48 22.87 -18.21 35.49
N ASN A 49 21.87 -17.44 35.94
CA ASN A 49 20.72 -18.02 36.62
C ASN A 49 19.80 -18.72 35.61
N GLU A 50 19.63 -20.04 35.76
CA GLU A 50 18.81 -20.86 34.87
C GLU A 50 17.36 -20.35 34.76
N GLY A 51 16.75 -20.00 35.90
CA GLY A 51 15.38 -19.47 35.93
C GLY A 51 15.22 -18.14 35.19
N ASP A 52 16.23 -17.27 35.17
CA ASP A 52 16.22 -16.05 34.35
C ASP A 52 16.33 -16.38 32.85
N VAL A 53 17.18 -17.34 32.48
CA VAL A 53 17.33 -17.78 31.10
C VAL A 53 16.03 -18.40 30.59
N GLU A 54 15.38 -19.25 31.37
CA GLU A 54 14.07 -19.84 31.03
C GLU A 54 12.97 -18.77 30.89
N ARG A 55 12.89 -17.83 31.84
CA ARG A 55 11.96 -16.70 31.75
C ARG A 55 12.18 -15.90 30.47
N LEU A 56 13.43 -15.63 30.12
CA LEU A 56 13.77 -14.90 28.91
C LEU A 56 13.42 -15.69 27.64
N ARG A 57 13.70 -17.00 27.60
CA ARG A 57 13.30 -17.89 26.50
C ARG A 57 11.79 -17.88 26.28
N ALA A 58 10.99 -17.94 27.35
CA ALA A 58 9.54 -17.84 27.27
C ALA A 58 9.08 -16.50 26.64
N ARG A 59 9.72 -15.38 27.03
CA ARG A 59 9.43 -14.05 26.45
C ARG A 59 9.86 -13.94 24.98
N ILE A 60 10.98 -14.54 24.59
CA ILE A 60 11.42 -14.60 23.20
C ILE A 60 10.41 -15.37 22.34
N THR A 61 9.91 -16.50 22.85
CA THR A 61 8.85 -17.27 22.18
C THR A 61 7.57 -16.46 22.04
N GLU A 62 7.09 -15.83 23.12
CA GLU A 62 5.92 -14.93 23.10
C GLU A 62 6.09 -13.83 22.04
N TYR A 63 7.25 -13.17 22.02
CA TYR A 63 7.59 -12.13 21.04
C TYR A 63 7.53 -12.64 19.59
N ARG A 64 8.13 -13.80 19.29
CA ARG A 64 8.11 -14.40 17.95
C ARG A 64 6.72 -14.79 17.51
N THR A 65 5.91 -15.35 18.42
CA THR A 65 4.52 -15.66 18.15
C THR A 65 3.75 -14.39 17.78
N VAL A 66 3.90 -13.30 18.54
CA VAL A 66 3.27 -12.02 18.23
C VAL A 66 3.70 -11.49 16.86
N LEU A 67 4.99 -11.56 16.50
CA LEU A 67 5.48 -11.15 15.18
C LEU A 67 4.84 -11.95 14.04
N MET A 68 4.69 -13.27 14.20
CA MET A 68 4.04 -14.12 13.22
C MET A 68 2.57 -13.71 13.02
N PHE A 69 1.84 -13.46 14.11
CA PHE A 69 0.46 -12.97 14.03
C PHE A 69 0.36 -11.58 13.42
N LEU A 70 1.32 -10.69 13.69
CA LEU A 70 1.38 -9.37 13.07
C LEU A 70 1.50 -9.48 11.54
N ALA A 71 2.40 -10.33 11.05
CA ALA A 71 2.55 -10.56 9.61
C ALA A 71 1.27 -11.15 8.99
N ALA A 72 0.64 -12.11 9.66
CA ALA A 72 -0.62 -12.68 9.20
C ALA A 72 -1.76 -11.63 9.18
N ALA A 73 -1.82 -10.73 10.16
CA ALA A 73 -2.79 -9.65 10.22
C ALA A 73 -2.58 -8.61 9.11
N GLN A 74 -1.33 -8.30 8.76
CA GLN A 74 -1.00 -7.44 7.61
C GLN A 74 -1.50 -8.07 6.31
N GLN A 75 -1.19 -9.35 6.07
CA GLN A 75 -1.70 -10.05 4.89
C GLN A 75 -3.23 -10.10 4.83
N MET A 76 -3.89 -10.29 5.99
CA MET A 76 -5.35 -10.26 6.08
C MET A 76 -5.90 -8.87 5.73
N THR A 77 -5.23 -7.80 6.19
CA THR A 77 -5.60 -6.42 5.85
C THR A 77 -5.49 -6.18 4.35
N ASP A 78 -4.43 -6.64 3.72
CA ASP A 78 -4.24 -6.53 2.27
C ASP A 78 -5.33 -7.29 1.49
N ASN A 79 -5.65 -8.52 1.92
CA ASN A 79 -6.72 -9.31 1.30
C ASN A 79 -8.09 -8.63 1.47
N LEU A 80 -8.36 -8.02 2.63
CA LEU A 80 -9.58 -7.24 2.86
C LEU A 80 -9.64 -6.00 1.96
N GLN A 81 -8.53 -5.29 1.79
CA GLN A 81 -8.47 -4.15 0.86
C GLN A 81 -8.74 -4.58 -0.58
N GLN A 82 -8.15 -5.70 -1.03
CA GLN A 82 -8.43 -6.27 -2.34
C GLN A 82 -9.92 -6.64 -2.50
N THR A 83 -10.51 -7.23 -1.47
CA THR A 83 -11.94 -7.56 -1.44
C THR A 83 -12.80 -6.30 -1.56
N VAL A 84 -12.44 -5.22 -0.86
CA VAL A 84 -13.12 -3.93 -0.99
C VAL A 84 -13.07 -3.41 -2.43
N TYR A 85 -11.94 -3.55 -3.13
CA TYR A 85 -11.83 -3.15 -4.53
C TYR A 85 -12.72 -3.98 -5.46
N VAL A 86 -12.74 -5.30 -5.27
CA VAL A 86 -13.59 -6.21 -6.07
C VAL A 86 -15.07 -5.87 -5.84
N LEU A 87 -15.50 -5.77 -4.59
CA LEU A 87 -16.87 -5.39 -4.26
C LEU A 87 -17.21 -4.00 -4.78
N GLY A 88 -16.29 -3.04 -4.68
CA GLY A 88 -16.46 -1.70 -5.24
C GLY A 88 -16.68 -1.72 -6.75
N HIS A 89 -15.97 -2.58 -7.48
CA HIS A 89 -16.17 -2.79 -8.91
C HIS A 89 -17.56 -3.35 -9.22
N ASP A 90 -17.97 -4.41 -8.52
CA ASP A 90 -19.27 -5.05 -8.72
C ASP A 90 -20.43 -4.09 -8.42
N ILE A 91 -20.32 -3.33 -7.33
CA ILE A 91 -21.28 -2.28 -6.96
C ILE A 91 -21.35 -1.21 -8.06
N ALA A 92 -20.20 -0.74 -8.57
CA ALA A 92 -20.18 0.25 -9.63
C ALA A 92 -20.82 -0.27 -10.93
N ALA A 93 -20.57 -1.52 -11.30
CA ALA A 93 -21.20 -2.17 -12.45
C ALA A 93 -22.73 -2.25 -12.27
N ALA A 94 -23.20 -2.69 -11.10
CA ALA A 94 -24.63 -2.76 -10.77
C ALA A 94 -25.30 -1.38 -10.83
N ILE A 95 -24.66 -0.34 -10.28
CA ILE A 95 -25.12 1.06 -10.37
C ILE A 95 -25.28 1.50 -11.84
N GLY A 96 -24.31 1.15 -12.69
CA GLY A 96 -24.36 1.46 -14.12
C GLY A 96 -25.54 0.81 -14.81
N GLU A 97 -25.79 -0.47 -14.53
CA GLU A 97 -26.91 -1.21 -15.11
C GLU A 97 -28.27 -0.66 -14.63
N ILE A 98 -28.44 -0.41 -13.32
CA ILE A 98 -29.65 0.20 -12.76
C ILE A 98 -29.92 1.56 -13.43
N THR A 99 -28.89 2.37 -13.60
CA THR A 99 -29.00 3.67 -14.28
C THR A 99 -29.45 3.52 -15.73
N ALA A 100 -28.90 2.55 -16.46
CA ALA A 100 -29.27 2.27 -17.84
C ALA A 100 -30.73 1.78 -17.95
N GLN A 101 -31.16 0.90 -17.03
CA GLN A 101 -32.55 0.42 -16.94
C GLN A 101 -33.52 1.56 -16.64
N ALA A 102 -33.22 2.40 -15.65
CA ALA A 102 -34.05 3.55 -15.30
C ALA A 102 -34.22 4.51 -16.48
N ARG A 103 -33.14 4.82 -17.22
CA ARG A 103 -33.21 5.65 -18.43
C ARG A 103 -34.04 4.99 -19.52
N ARG A 104 -33.92 3.67 -19.72
CA ARG A 104 -34.74 2.92 -20.69
C ARG A 104 -36.22 3.00 -20.33
N ARG A 105 -36.57 2.78 -19.06
CA ARG A 105 -37.96 2.86 -18.56
C ARG A 105 -38.53 4.27 -18.65
N ALA A 106 -37.76 5.28 -18.27
CA ALA A 106 -38.19 6.67 -18.28
C ALA A 106 -38.43 7.23 -19.71
N LYS A 107 -37.90 6.59 -20.76
CA LYS A 107 -38.19 6.97 -22.16
C LYS A 107 -39.62 6.65 -22.60
N VAL A 108 -40.23 5.61 -22.00
CA VAL A 108 -41.52 5.06 -22.43
C VAL A 108 -42.62 5.25 -21.39
N SER A 109 -42.30 5.79 -20.22
CA SER A 109 -43.24 6.00 -19.12
C SER A 109 -43.74 7.44 -19.09
N PRO A 110 -45.04 7.66 -18.81
CA PRO A 110 -45.59 9.00 -18.57
C PRO A 110 -44.96 9.67 -17.34
N ASP A 111 -44.50 8.89 -16.35
CA ASP A 111 -43.94 9.37 -15.07
C ASP A 111 -42.42 9.57 -15.13
N ARG A 112 -41.89 9.93 -16.31
CA ARG A 112 -40.46 10.09 -16.57
C ARG A 112 -39.76 10.97 -15.53
N GLY A 113 -40.39 12.08 -15.15
CA GLY A 113 -39.82 13.06 -14.22
C GLY A 113 -39.55 12.45 -12.85
N GLU A 114 -40.51 11.71 -12.31
CA GLU A 114 -40.40 11.09 -10.99
C GLU A 114 -39.35 9.99 -10.97
N ILE A 115 -39.32 9.13 -12.00
CA ILE A 115 -38.33 8.04 -12.12
C ILE A 115 -36.90 8.58 -12.15
N LEU A 116 -36.65 9.62 -12.95
CA LEU A 116 -35.32 10.19 -13.06
C LEU A 116 -34.95 11.00 -11.82
N ASN A 117 -35.91 11.71 -11.22
CA ASN A 117 -35.66 12.48 -10.00
C ASN A 117 -35.26 11.59 -8.82
N ALA A 118 -35.92 10.45 -8.65
CA ALA A 118 -35.59 9.47 -7.62
C ALA A 118 -34.15 8.91 -7.73
N LEU A 119 -33.55 8.94 -8.93
CA LEU A 119 -32.23 8.37 -9.22
C LEU A 119 -31.19 9.43 -9.59
N ASN A 120 -31.47 10.72 -9.35
CA ASN A 120 -30.58 11.82 -9.76
C ASN A 120 -29.15 11.66 -9.22
N GLN A 121 -28.99 11.29 -7.94
CA GLN A 121 -27.66 11.09 -7.34
C GLN A 121 -26.87 9.97 -8.02
N VAL A 122 -27.55 8.87 -8.37
CA VAL A 122 -26.94 7.71 -9.03
C VAL A 122 -26.56 8.06 -10.48
N ILE A 123 -27.45 8.78 -11.18
CA ILE A 123 -27.21 9.29 -12.52
C ILE A 123 -26.02 10.25 -12.54
N ASP A 124 -25.93 11.16 -11.56
CA ASP A 124 -24.85 12.12 -11.46
C ASP A 124 -23.52 11.46 -11.15
N TYR A 125 -23.50 10.48 -10.23
CA TYR A 125 -22.33 9.65 -9.97
C TYR A 125 -21.81 8.98 -11.25
N GLN A 126 -22.70 8.34 -12.03
CA GLN A 126 -22.34 7.67 -13.28
C GLN A 126 -21.84 8.63 -14.36
N LEU A 127 -22.35 9.86 -14.39
CA LEU A 127 -21.95 10.89 -15.35
C LEU A 127 -20.72 11.70 -14.93
N ALA A 128 -20.33 11.68 -13.65
CA ALA A 128 -19.24 12.47 -13.12
C ALA A 128 -17.91 12.29 -13.88
N PRO A 129 -17.47 11.07 -14.26
CA PRO A 129 -16.24 10.89 -15.04
C PRO A 129 -16.31 11.57 -16.41
N ALA A 130 -17.46 11.44 -17.10
CA ALA A 130 -17.66 12.05 -18.42
C ALA A 130 -17.76 13.59 -18.33
N LYS A 131 -18.39 14.13 -17.27
CA LYS A 131 -18.43 15.57 -16.99
C LYS A 131 -17.01 16.11 -16.77
N LYS A 132 -16.20 15.45 -15.93
CA LYS A 132 -14.79 15.82 -15.68
C LYS A 132 -13.96 15.78 -16.97
N GLY A 133 -14.06 14.71 -17.76
CA GLY A 133 -13.33 14.59 -19.02
C GLY A 133 -13.67 15.68 -20.04
N LYS A 134 -14.95 16.07 -20.14
CA LYS A 134 -15.38 17.19 -20.99
C LYS A 134 -14.81 18.52 -20.53
N LEU A 135 -14.81 18.78 -19.21
CA LEU A 135 -14.23 20.00 -18.64
C LEU A 135 -12.73 20.10 -18.91
N THR A 136 -11.98 19.02 -18.73
CA THR A 136 -10.53 19.00 -19.01
C THR A 136 -10.24 19.21 -20.50
N ARG A 137 -11.05 18.64 -21.41
CA ARG A 137 -10.89 18.85 -22.87
C ARG A 137 -11.18 20.29 -23.28
N LYS A 138 -12.23 20.91 -22.71
CA LYS A 138 -12.54 22.33 -22.96
C LYS A 138 -11.42 23.25 -22.46
N ALA A 139 -10.96 23.06 -21.22
CA ALA A 139 -9.85 23.83 -20.67
C ALA A 139 -8.55 23.70 -21.49
N LYS A 140 -8.24 22.50 -22.01
CA LYS A 140 -7.09 22.30 -22.90
C LYS A 140 -7.25 23.01 -24.25
N LYS A 141 -8.47 23.03 -24.80
CA LYS A 141 -8.76 23.72 -26.07
C LYS A 141 -8.68 25.23 -25.91
N GLU A 142 -9.24 25.76 -24.83
CA GLU A 142 -9.16 27.18 -24.47
C GLU A 142 -7.72 27.63 -24.17
N ALA A 143 -6.91 26.78 -23.53
CA ALA A 143 -5.48 27.05 -23.34
C ALA A 143 -4.66 27.03 -24.65
N ALA A 144 -5.03 26.18 -25.61
CA ALA A 144 -4.38 26.11 -26.92
C ALA A 144 -4.80 27.25 -27.86
N GLU A 145 -6.02 27.75 -27.74
CA GLU A 145 -6.53 28.91 -28.50
C GLU A 145 -6.08 30.24 -27.89
N GLY A 146 -5.74 30.27 -26.58
CA GLY A 146 -5.18 31.42 -25.88
C GLY A 146 -3.66 31.60 -26.00
N SER A 147 -2.91 30.57 -26.43
CA SER A 147 -1.48 30.69 -26.75
C SER A 147 -1.32 31.14 -28.21
N GLY A 148 -1.37 32.45 -28.42
CA GLY A 148 -1.00 33.07 -29.70
C GLY A 148 0.34 32.54 -30.19
N LYS A 149 0.39 32.26 -31.50
CA LYS A 149 1.59 31.87 -32.27
C LYS A 149 2.87 32.51 -31.71
N PRO A 150 3.91 31.75 -31.32
CA PRO A 150 5.25 32.29 -31.41
C PRO A 150 5.53 32.55 -32.89
N GLU A 151 5.84 33.80 -33.21
CA GLU A 151 6.35 34.20 -34.52
C GLU A 151 7.48 33.25 -34.94
N THR A 152 7.31 32.68 -36.12
CA THR A 152 8.34 31.91 -36.81
C THR A 152 9.53 32.83 -37.10
N PRO A 153 10.75 32.59 -36.57
CA PRO A 153 11.94 33.25 -37.08
C PRO A 153 12.30 32.61 -38.43
N ALA A 154 12.57 33.44 -39.42
CA ALA A 154 13.04 33.02 -40.74
C ALA A 154 14.38 32.25 -40.66
N PRO A 155 14.66 31.33 -41.60
CA PRO A 155 15.86 30.51 -41.58
C PRO A 155 17.05 31.22 -42.25
N SER A 156 18.18 31.31 -41.55
CA SER A 156 19.47 31.65 -42.14
C SER A 156 20.55 30.70 -41.62
N GLY A 157 21.03 29.84 -42.53
CA GLY A 157 22.43 29.51 -42.78
C GLY A 157 23.32 28.89 -41.69
N ASP A 158 23.89 27.73 -42.07
CA ASP A 158 25.23 27.21 -41.75
C ASP A 158 25.47 26.27 -40.54
N GLU A 159 25.48 24.98 -40.89
CA GLU A 159 26.52 23.96 -40.65
C GLU A 159 26.62 23.17 -39.31
N PRO A 160 27.18 21.93 -39.37
CA PRO A 160 26.66 20.78 -38.63
C PRO A 160 27.55 20.35 -37.47
N GLY A 161 26.94 19.75 -36.43
CA GLY A 161 27.73 19.07 -35.40
C GLY A 161 26.93 18.45 -34.27
N LYS A 162 27.03 17.12 -34.18
CA LYS A 162 27.02 16.29 -32.95
C LYS A 162 25.71 16.08 -32.18
N SER A 163 25.20 14.85 -32.34
CA SER A 163 24.90 13.86 -31.28
C SER A 163 24.23 14.31 -29.98
N GLY A 164 23.08 13.69 -29.66
CA GLY A 164 22.64 13.56 -28.27
C GLY A 164 21.16 13.26 -28.10
N ALA A 165 20.82 11.98 -28.01
CA ALA A 165 19.54 11.55 -27.45
C ALA A 165 19.44 11.97 -25.97
N ALA A 166 18.34 12.62 -25.58
CA ALA A 166 17.97 12.74 -24.17
C ALA A 166 16.46 12.96 -23.99
N ALA A 167 15.84 12.00 -23.31
CA ALA A 167 14.46 12.01 -22.85
C ALA A 167 14.18 13.12 -21.81
N PRO A 168 12.93 13.58 -21.67
CA PRO A 168 12.56 14.50 -20.60
C PRO A 168 12.50 13.76 -19.24
N LYS A 169 13.29 14.27 -18.30
CA LYS A 169 13.22 13.98 -16.86
C LYS A 169 11.86 14.44 -16.31
N GLN A 170 11.18 13.57 -15.57
CA GLN A 170 10.37 13.99 -14.43
C GLN A 170 10.99 13.45 -13.13
N ALA A 171 11.32 14.40 -12.25
CA ALA A 171 11.43 14.21 -10.81
C ALA A 171 10.13 13.59 -10.28
N GLY A 172 10.10 12.76 -9.25
CA GLY A 172 11.06 12.49 -8.21
C GLY A 172 10.26 12.12 -6.98
N VAL A 173 10.25 10.84 -6.60
CA VAL A 173 9.97 10.37 -5.23
C VAL A 173 10.86 9.14 -4.99
N ARG A 174 12.02 9.36 -4.38
CA ARG A 174 12.70 8.39 -3.50
C ARG A 174 12.02 8.56 -2.13
N LYS A 175 11.82 7.60 -1.22
CA LYS A 175 12.52 6.38 -0.76
C LYS A 175 11.50 5.76 0.26
N ALA A 176 11.45 4.50 0.66
CA ALA A 176 12.52 3.52 0.85
C ALA A 176 11.90 2.10 0.82
N ALA A 177 12.41 1.23 -0.05
CA ALA A 177 12.33 -0.20 0.16
C ALA A 177 13.70 -0.60 0.73
N ALA A 178 13.70 -1.13 1.96
CA ALA A 178 14.88 -1.72 2.56
C ALA A 178 15.24 -2.96 1.75
N HIS A 179 16.32 -2.84 0.99
CA HIS A 179 17.02 -3.93 0.31
C HIS A 179 17.65 -4.79 1.40
N TRP A 180 17.09 -5.98 1.62
CA TRP A 180 17.80 -7.04 2.34
C TRP A 180 18.59 -7.80 1.28
N GLU A 181 19.91 -7.70 1.37
CA GLU A 181 20.81 -8.46 0.51
C GLU A 181 20.87 -9.91 0.96
N ASP A 182 20.92 -10.73 -0.09
CA ASP A 182 21.16 -12.16 -0.17
C ASP A 182 22.61 -12.44 0.26
N GLU A 183 22.80 -13.07 1.43
CA GLU A 183 24.04 -13.78 1.75
C GLU A 183 23.72 -15.26 1.92
N GLY A 184 24.20 -16.05 0.96
CA GLY A 184 24.01 -17.49 0.87
C GLY A 184 24.73 -18.31 1.96
N PRO A 185 24.53 -19.64 1.96
CA PRO A 185 24.89 -20.51 3.07
C PRO A 185 26.40 -20.77 3.17
N VAL A 186 26.97 -20.53 4.36
CA VAL A 186 28.30 -21.04 4.72
C VAL A 186 28.18 -22.53 5.07
N SER A 187 28.67 -23.37 4.16
CA SER A 187 28.88 -24.80 4.38
C SER A 187 29.96 -24.99 5.44
N VAL A 188 29.63 -25.66 6.55
CA VAL A 188 30.61 -26.17 7.51
C VAL A 188 30.65 -27.69 7.34
N ALA A 189 31.66 -28.15 6.63
CA ALA A 189 32.14 -29.53 6.71
C ALA A 189 33.27 -29.57 7.75
N GLY A 190 33.12 -30.43 8.74
CA GLY A 190 34.07 -30.73 9.80
C GLY A 190 33.53 -31.85 10.66
#